data_AF-A0A9D0H2D6-F1
#
_entry.id   AF-A0A9D0H2D6-F1
#
_cell.length_a   1.000
_cell.length_b   1.000
_cell.length_c   1.000
_cell.angle_alpha   90.00
_cell.angle_beta   90.00
_cell.angle_gamma   90.00
#
_symmetry.space_group_name_H-M   'P 1'
#
loop_
_entity.id
_entity.type
_entity.pdbx_description
1 polymer ?
#
loop_
_entity_poly.entity_id
_entity_poly.type
_entity_poly.pdbx_seq_one_letter_code
_entity_poly.pdbx_strand_id
1 'polypeptide(L)'
;MKKNRFERIQKTIEDRFIKNLEMLDISSKERFLETFPSLWKKKKRFEEHVLKRVKMKHIISSNPKLSYARKIINVLSDAEDIYIEKKKSGVQVDYVWKRNWIVIIGENGKIETAYKLETDLQTFLERHKIKNEIYRGKINEKFRKTVKSLWNRVELF
;
A
#
# COMPACT_ATOMS: atom_id res chain seq x y z
N MET A 1 4.29 26.64 -6.85
CA MET A 1 4.14 26.41 -5.39
C MET A 1 3.41 25.09 -5.01
N LYS A 2 2.25 24.74 -5.59
CA LYS A 2 1.47 23.55 -5.17
C LYS A 2 2.19 22.20 -5.37
N LYS A 3 2.94 22.01 -6.46
CA LYS A 3 3.67 20.76 -6.77
C LYS A 3 4.65 20.34 -5.66
N ASN A 4 5.43 21.29 -5.15
CA ASN A 4 6.38 21.05 -4.06
C ASN A 4 5.70 20.66 -2.73
N ARG A 5 4.44 21.08 -2.51
CA ARG A 5 3.69 20.72 -1.31
C ARG A 5 3.30 19.24 -1.31
N PHE A 6 2.76 18.74 -2.42
CA PHE A 6 2.31 17.35 -2.51
C PHE A 6 3.48 16.36 -2.51
N GLU A 7 4.59 16.70 -3.17
CA GLU A 7 5.82 15.90 -3.09
C GLU A 7 6.34 15.79 -1.64
N ARG A 8 6.29 16.88 -0.85
CA ARG A 8 6.65 16.85 0.57
C ARG A 8 5.69 16.00 1.40
N ILE A 9 4.38 16.06 1.12
CA ILE A 9 3.38 15.24 1.82
C ILE A 9 3.62 13.75 1.52
N GLN A 10 3.78 13.39 0.25
CA GLN A 10 4.10 12.02 -0.14
C GLN A 10 5.34 11.52 0.59
N LYS A 11 6.45 12.28 0.53
CA LYS A 11 7.70 11.93 1.22
C LYS A 11 7.50 11.74 2.72
N THR A 12 6.70 12.58 3.35
CA THR A 12 6.40 12.48 4.80
C THR A 12 5.64 11.19 5.13
N ILE A 13 4.66 10.82 4.31
CA ILE A 13 3.90 9.57 4.45
C ILE A 13 4.80 8.35 4.24
N GLU A 14 5.65 8.40 3.22
CA GLU A 14 6.64 7.36 2.92
C GLU A 14 7.66 7.19 4.05
N ASP A 15 8.24 8.28 4.58
CA ASP A 15 9.19 8.22 5.69
C ASP A 15 8.52 7.65 6.96
N ARG A 16 7.24 7.96 7.21
CA ARG A 16 6.46 7.35 8.30
C ARG A 16 6.21 5.86 8.06
N PHE A 17 5.90 5.46 6.83
CA PHE A 17 5.73 4.05 6.48
C PHE A 17 7.04 3.29 6.66
N ILE A 18 8.18 3.84 6.22
CA ILE A 18 9.51 3.26 6.43
C ILE A 18 9.78 3.03 7.92
N LYS A 19 9.51 4.02 8.78
CA LYS A 19 9.63 3.83 10.24
C LYS A 19 8.72 2.72 10.75
N ASN A 20 7.50 2.61 10.22
CA ASN A 20 6.60 1.52 10.59
C ASN A 20 7.13 0.13 10.17
N LEU A 21 7.97 0.04 9.12
CA LEU A 21 8.59 -1.23 8.71
C LEU A 21 9.59 -1.75 9.76
N GLU A 22 10.17 -0.89 10.58
CA GLU A 22 11.10 -1.28 11.66
C GLU A 22 10.42 -2.15 12.73
N MET A 23 9.08 -2.13 12.81
CA MET A 23 8.31 -2.99 13.72
C MET A 23 8.05 -4.40 13.15
N LEU A 24 8.46 -4.68 11.93
CA LEU A 24 8.32 -6.01 11.35
C LEU A 24 9.43 -6.92 11.87
N ASP A 25 9.02 -8.08 12.39
CA ASP A 25 9.94 -9.18 12.65
C ASP A 25 9.99 -10.07 11.42
N ILE A 26 11.12 -10.03 10.71
CA ILE A 26 11.38 -10.80 9.49
C ILE A 26 12.34 -11.97 9.73
N SER A 27 12.54 -12.38 10.98
CA SER A 27 13.38 -13.53 11.34
C SER A 27 12.84 -14.86 10.82
N SER A 28 11.52 -14.95 10.63
CA SER A 28 10.82 -16.10 10.06
C SER A 28 9.51 -15.67 9.42
N LYS A 29 8.92 -16.57 8.63
CA LYS A 29 7.61 -16.40 8.03
C LYS A 29 6.51 -16.18 9.06
N GLU A 30 6.52 -16.97 10.14
CA GLU A 30 5.52 -16.94 11.20
C GLU A 30 5.55 -15.59 11.92
N ARG A 31 6.75 -15.14 12.31
CA ARG A 31 6.96 -13.83 12.93
C ARG A 31 6.59 -12.66 12.03
N PHE A 32 6.91 -12.78 10.74
CA PHE A 32 6.51 -11.79 9.75
C PHE A 32 4.99 -11.67 9.66
N LEU A 33 4.27 -12.79 9.59
CA LEU A 33 2.80 -12.78 9.53
C LEU A 33 2.14 -12.31 10.83
N GLU A 34 2.78 -12.52 11.97
CA GLU A 34 2.34 -12.01 13.28
C GLU A 34 2.46 -10.48 13.36
N THR A 35 3.57 -9.94 12.85
CA THR A 35 3.90 -8.50 12.97
C THR A 35 3.40 -7.66 11.80
N PHE A 36 3.22 -8.22 10.60
CA PHE A 36 2.75 -7.50 9.40
C PHE A 36 1.43 -6.71 9.59
N PRO A 37 0.41 -7.23 10.31
CA PRO A 37 -0.82 -6.47 10.59
C PRO A 37 -0.58 -5.13 11.31
N SER A 38 0.58 -4.95 11.97
CA SER A 38 0.95 -3.67 12.59
C SER A 38 1.14 -2.53 11.59
N LEU A 39 1.37 -2.83 10.31
CA LEU A 39 1.44 -1.81 9.24
C LEU A 39 0.07 -1.24 8.89
N TRP A 40 -1.02 -1.90 9.29
CA TRP A 40 -2.37 -1.42 9.03
C TRP A 40 -2.81 -0.41 10.07
N LYS A 41 -3.70 0.50 9.66
CA LYS A 41 -4.32 1.47 10.59
C LYS A 41 -5.00 0.80 11.77
N LYS A 42 -5.58 -0.38 11.54
CA LYS A 42 -6.14 -1.26 12.56
C LYS A 42 -5.76 -2.69 12.20
N LYS A 43 -5.12 -3.43 13.13
CA LYS A 43 -4.66 -4.81 12.88
C LYS A 43 -5.76 -5.71 12.31
N LYS A 44 -6.98 -5.65 12.86
CA LYS A 44 -8.16 -6.41 12.41
C LYS A 44 -8.48 -6.22 10.91
N ARG A 45 -8.23 -5.04 10.35
CA ARG A 45 -8.53 -4.77 8.93
C ARG A 45 -7.68 -5.61 7.97
N PHE A 46 -6.48 -6.01 8.37
CA PHE A 46 -5.69 -6.93 7.57
C PHE A 46 -6.44 -8.23 7.34
N GLU A 47 -6.95 -8.84 8.42
CA GLU A 47 -7.65 -10.13 8.35
C GLU A 47 -8.97 -10.04 7.59
N GLU A 48 -9.75 -8.98 7.84
CA GLU A 48 -10.99 -8.69 7.09
C GLU A 48 -10.71 -8.57 5.58
N HIS A 49 -9.61 -7.89 5.22
CA HIS A 49 -9.20 -7.77 3.83
C HIS A 49 -8.74 -9.11 3.24
N VAL A 50 -7.92 -9.89 3.96
CA VAL A 50 -7.50 -11.23 3.51
C VAL A 50 -8.73 -12.06 3.15
N LEU A 51 -9.69 -12.18 4.07
CA LEU A 51 -10.93 -12.94 3.85
C LEU A 51 -11.71 -12.44 2.62
N LYS A 52 -11.89 -11.12 2.51
CA LYS A 52 -12.56 -10.51 1.36
C LYS A 52 -11.84 -10.82 0.04
N ARG A 53 -10.51 -10.75 0.01
CA ARG A 53 -9.72 -10.99 -1.22
C ARG A 53 -9.69 -12.47 -1.60
N VAL A 54 -9.72 -13.40 -0.65
CA VAL A 54 -9.92 -14.82 -0.95
C VAL A 54 -11.31 -15.05 -1.57
N LYS A 55 -12.37 -14.50 -0.96
CA LYS A 55 -13.75 -14.65 -1.46
C LYS A 55 -13.91 -14.13 -2.89
N MET A 56 -13.25 -13.02 -3.21
CA MET A 56 -13.25 -12.43 -4.55
C MET A 56 -12.25 -13.11 -5.51
N LYS A 57 -11.53 -14.15 -5.08
CA LYS A 57 -10.47 -14.83 -5.86
C LYS A 57 -9.36 -13.89 -6.34
N HIS A 58 -9.09 -12.82 -5.59
CA HIS A 58 -8.01 -11.87 -5.89
C HIS A 58 -6.64 -12.38 -5.46
N ILE A 59 -6.61 -13.29 -4.49
CA ILE A 59 -5.41 -13.93 -3.95
C ILE A 59 -5.66 -15.44 -3.80
N ILE A 60 -4.58 -16.21 -3.71
CA ILE A 60 -4.66 -17.66 -3.52
C ILE A 60 -5.17 -18.00 -2.11
N SER A 61 -5.89 -19.13 -1.99
CA SER A 61 -6.52 -19.57 -0.74
C SER A 61 -5.63 -20.43 0.15
N SER A 62 -4.56 -21.04 -0.37
CA SER A 62 -3.72 -21.98 0.39
C SER A 62 -2.89 -21.31 1.49
N ASN A 63 -2.36 -20.12 1.24
CA ASN A 63 -1.72 -19.28 2.25
C ASN A 63 -2.10 -17.81 2.06
N PRO A 64 -3.34 -17.45 2.47
CA PRO A 64 -3.95 -16.21 2.03
C PRO A 64 -3.33 -14.99 2.74
N LYS A 65 -2.90 -15.14 4.01
CA LYS A 65 -2.20 -14.06 4.74
C LYS A 65 -0.86 -13.73 4.09
N LEU A 66 -0.02 -14.74 3.81
CA LEU A 66 1.27 -14.51 3.15
C LEU A 66 1.10 -14.01 1.72
N SER A 67 0.20 -14.61 0.95
CA SER A 67 -0.08 -14.18 -0.43
C SER A 67 -0.49 -12.70 -0.46
N TYR A 68 -1.34 -12.28 0.46
CA TYR A 68 -1.80 -10.90 0.52
C TYR A 68 -0.70 -9.94 1.00
N ALA A 69 0.05 -10.29 2.05
CA ALA A 69 1.17 -9.48 2.54
C ALA A 69 2.23 -9.29 1.44
N ARG A 70 2.61 -10.38 0.76
CA ARG A 70 3.49 -10.34 -0.41
C ARG A 70 2.94 -9.45 -1.52
N LYS A 71 1.66 -9.62 -1.87
CA LYS A 71 1.03 -8.80 -2.92
C LYS A 71 1.12 -7.31 -2.59
N ILE A 72 0.88 -6.92 -1.34
CA ILE A 72 1.00 -5.53 -0.89
C ILE A 72 2.43 -5.02 -1.04
N ILE A 73 3.42 -5.75 -0.53
CA ILE A 73 4.83 -5.34 -0.61
C ILE A 73 5.28 -5.22 -2.07
N ASN A 74 4.90 -6.17 -2.92
CA ASN A 74 5.19 -6.15 -4.35
C ASN A 74 4.55 -4.95 -5.06
N VAL A 75 3.30 -4.60 -4.73
CA VAL A 75 2.66 -3.39 -5.28
C VAL A 75 3.44 -2.14 -4.87
N LEU A 76 3.89 -2.07 -3.61
CA LEU A 76 4.64 -0.91 -3.11
C LEU A 76 6.07 -0.82 -3.68
N SER A 77 6.74 -1.94 -3.95
CA SER A 77 8.08 -1.94 -4.56
C SER A 77 8.04 -1.56 -6.04
N ASP A 78 7.05 -2.07 -6.76
CA ASP A 78 7.01 -2.01 -8.23
C ASP A 78 5.91 -1.09 -8.75
N ALA A 79 5.33 -0.23 -7.90
CA ALA A 79 4.31 0.73 -8.33
C ALA A 79 4.75 1.52 -9.57
N GLU A 80 3.88 1.55 -10.57
CA GLU A 80 4.07 2.24 -11.85
C GLU A 80 3.45 3.64 -11.80
N ASP A 81 2.30 3.75 -11.12
CA ASP A 81 1.57 4.99 -10.94
C ASP A 81 1.39 5.27 -9.45
N ILE A 82 1.61 6.54 -9.07
CA ILE A 82 1.45 7.03 -7.70
C ILE A 82 0.52 8.23 -7.75
N TYR A 83 -0.49 8.24 -6.89
CA TYR A 83 -1.41 9.35 -6.73
C TYR A 83 -1.46 9.81 -5.29
N ILE A 84 -1.66 11.11 -5.11
CA ILE A 84 -1.81 11.73 -3.79
C ILE A 84 -3.24 12.27 -3.76
N GLU A 85 -4.08 11.67 -2.93
CA GLU A 85 -5.46 12.09 -2.76
C GLU A 85 -5.61 12.92 -1.49
N LYS A 86 -6.11 14.15 -1.63
CA LYS A 86 -6.53 14.98 -0.51
C LYS A 86 -8.04 14.89 -0.34
N LYS A 87 -8.46 14.34 0.80
CA LYS A 87 -9.85 14.15 1.22
C LYS A 87 -10.18 15.15 2.34
N LYS A 88 -11.47 15.30 2.65
CA LYS A 88 -11.90 16.06 3.84
C LYS A 88 -11.28 15.52 5.13
N SER A 89 -11.08 14.21 5.21
CA SER A 89 -10.56 13.51 6.39
C SER A 89 -9.03 13.41 6.45
N GLY A 90 -8.29 14.03 5.53
CA GLY A 90 -6.83 13.97 5.45
C GLY A 90 -6.31 13.59 4.06
N VAL A 91 -5.01 13.33 3.98
CA VAL A 91 -4.27 12.99 2.77
C VAL A 91 -3.86 11.51 2.78
N GLN A 92 -3.82 10.91 1.59
CA GLN A 92 -3.30 9.56 1.40
C GLN A 92 -2.47 9.48 0.12
N VAL A 93 -1.65 8.43 0.03
CA VAL A 93 -0.89 8.09 -1.16
C VAL A 93 -1.34 6.72 -1.66
N ASP A 94 -1.65 6.68 -2.95
CA ASP A 94 -2.22 5.56 -3.66
C ASP A 94 -1.16 5.01 -4.62
N TYR A 95 -0.66 3.81 -4.35
CA TYR A 95 0.35 3.12 -5.14
C TYR A 95 -0.35 2.09 -6.03
N VAL A 96 -0.16 2.21 -7.34
CA VAL A 96 -0.83 1.36 -8.33
C VAL A 96 0.20 0.55 -9.11
N TRP A 97 -0.02 -0.75 -9.18
CA TRP A 97 0.80 -1.69 -9.94
C TRP A 97 -0.03 -2.36 -11.03
N LYS A 98 0.56 -2.47 -12.24
CA LYS A 98 -0.08 -3.04 -13.44
C LYS A 98 -1.48 -2.49 -13.71
N ARG A 99 -1.75 -1.26 -13.26
CA ARG A 99 -3.04 -0.56 -13.32
C ARG A 99 -4.25 -1.35 -12.82
N ASN A 100 -4.04 -2.39 -12.02
CA ASN A 100 -5.13 -3.25 -11.55
C ASN A 100 -5.00 -3.65 -10.08
N TRP A 101 -3.96 -3.21 -9.38
CA TRP A 101 -3.82 -3.38 -7.93
C TRP A 101 -3.40 -2.07 -7.30
N ILE A 102 -4.04 -1.72 -6.19
CA ILE A 102 -3.81 -0.50 -5.46
C ILE A 102 -3.51 -0.81 -3.99
N VAL A 103 -2.52 -0.11 -3.42
CA VAL A 103 -2.25 -0.03 -1.98
C VAL A 103 -2.34 1.43 -1.58
N ILE A 104 -3.11 1.72 -0.54
CA ILE A 104 -3.36 3.07 -0.05
C ILE A 104 -2.72 3.24 1.32
N ILE A 105 -1.84 4.23 1.45
CA ILE A 105 -1.16 4.61 2.70
C ILE A 105 -1.69 5.95 3.18
N GLY A 106 -2.21 5.99 4.40
CA GLY A 106 -2.73 7.22 5.03
C GLY A 106 -1.63 8.10 5.61
N GLU A 107 -2.01 9.28 6.12
CA GLU A 107 -1.06 10.29 6.64
C GLU A 107 -0.06 9.76 7.67
N ASN A 108 -0.46 8.80 8.50
CA ASN A 108 0.38 8.21 9.55
C ASN A 108 1.34 7.12 9.03
N GLY A 109 1.46 6.94 7.72
CA GLY A 109 2.28 5.90 7.12
C GLY A 109 1.75 4.48 7.40
N LYS A 110 0.44 4.33 7.66
CA LYS A 110 -0.22 3.03 7.82
C LYS A 110 -1.06 2.71 6.58
N ILE A 111 -1.20 1.43 6.30
CA ILE A 111 -2.07 0.92 5.24
C ILE A 111 -3.54 1.17 5.64
N GLU A 112 -4.25 1.89 4.80
CA GLU A 112 -5.69 2.13 4.92
C GLU A 112 -6.48 1.00 4.25
N THR A 113 -6.02 0.56 3.07
CA THR A 113 -6.64 -0.49 2.26
C THR A 113 -5.68 -0.98 1.17
N ALA A 114 -5.91 -2.20 0.68
CA ALA A 114 -5.28 -2.73 -0.53
C ALA A 114 -6.24 -3.65 -1.27
N TYR A 115 -6.25 -3.58 -2.61
CA TYR A 115 -7.18 -4.35 -3.44
C TYR A 115 -6.84 -4.36 -4.92
N LYS A 116 -7.37 -5.37 -5.62
CA LYS A 116 -7.48 -5.37 -7.08
C LYS A 116 -8.58 -4.40 -7.51
N LEU A 117 -8.33 -3.60 -8.54
CA LEU A 117 -9.32 -2.75 -9.16
C LEU A 117 -10.25 -3.61 -10.03
N GLU A 118 -11.56 -3.44 -9.85
CA GLU A 118 -12.61 -4.11 -10.66
C GLU A 118 -13.00 -3.30 -11.90
N THR A 119 -12.54 -2.05 -11.96
CA THR A 119 -12.67 -1.17 -13.12
C THR A 119 -11.27 -0.78 -13.58
N ASP A 120 -11.15 -0.23 -14.78
CA ASP A 120 -9.89 0.38 -15.19
C ASP A 120 -9.51 1.57 -14.27
N LEU A 121 -8.22 1.88 -14.26
CA LEU A 121 -7.65 2.92 -13.40
C LEU A 121 -8.23 4.32 -13.71
N GLN A 122 -8.52 4.62 -14.98
CA GLN A 122 -9.04 5.94 -15.36
C GLN A 122 -10.45 6.15 -14.79
N THR A 123 -11.34 5.18 -15.00
CA THR A 123 -12.69 5.18 -14.40
C THR A 123 -12.65 5.29 -12.88
N PHE A 124 -11.72 4.58 -12.24
CA PHE A 124 -11.52 4.65 -10.80
C PHE A 124 -11.14 6.08 -10.35
N LEU A 125 -10.14 6.69 -11.00
CA LEU A 125 -9.66 8.03 -10.68
C LEU A 125 -10.74 9.10 -10.93
N GLU A 126 -11.51 8.99 -12.01
CA GLU A 126 -12.61 9.92 -12.31
C GLU A 126 -13.66 9.90 -11.21
N ARG A 127 -14.09 8.72 -10.75
CA ARG A 127 -15.01 8.58 -9.62
C ARG A 127 -14.46 9.20 -8.34
N HIS A 128 -13.16 9.07 -8.10
CA HIS A 128 -12.51 9.62 -6.91
C HIS A 128 -12.36 11.15 -6.99
N LYS A 129 -12.10 11.72 -8.17
CA LYS A 129 -12.00 13.18 -8.39
C LYS A 129 -13.30 13.92 -8.08
N ILE A 130 -14.45 13.25 -8.14
CA ILE A 130 -15.74 13.84 -7.73
C ILE A 130 -15.71 14.30 -6.27
N LYS A 131 -14.94 13.61 -5.41
CA LYS A 131 -14.93 13.85 -3.96
C LYS A 131 -13.60 14.38 -3.43
N ASN A 132 -12.51 14.19 -4.19
CA ASN A 132 -11.15 14.39 -3.71
C ASN A 132 -10.32 15.20 -4.71
N GLU A 133 -9.35 15.96 -4.21
CA GLU A 133 -8.29 16.50 -5.09
C GLU A 133 -7.25 15.39 -5.30
N ILE A 134 -6.95 15.05 -6.56
CA ILE A 134 -5.98 14.02 -6.91
C ILE A 134 -4.81 14.64 -7.67
N TYR A 135 -3.60 14.36 -7.21
CA TYR A 135 -2.36 14.79 -7.83
C TYR A 135 -1.51 13.58 -8.20
N ARG A 136 -0.79 13.65 -9.32
CA ARG A 136 0.19 12.61 -9.66
C ARG A 136 1.43 12.78 -8.78
N GLY A 137 1.78 11.72 -8.06
CA GLY A 137 3.00 11.62 -7.28
C GLY A 137 4.19 11.30 -8.17
N LYS A 138 5.35 11.09 -7.53
CA LYS A 138 6.58 10.65 -8.20
C LYS A 138 7.19 9.49 -7.44
N ILE A 139 7.97 8.68 -8.12
CA ILE A 139 8.73 7.62 -7.45
C ILE A 139 9.73 8.26 -6.47
N ASN A 140 9.68 7.84 -5.21
CA ASN A 140 10.72 8.11 -4.24
C ASN A 140 11.68 6.91 -4.18
N GLU A 141 12.89 7.10 -4.69
CA GLU A 141 13.91 6.05 -4.77
C GLU A 141 14.29 5.46 -3.42
N LYS A 142 14.34 6.28 -2.35
CA LYS A 142 14.62 5.77 -1.00
C LYS A 142 13.52 4.81 -0.56
N PHE A 143 12.26 5.22 -0.69
CA PHE A 143 11.11 4.39 -0.34
C PHE A 143 11.11 3.08 -1.14
N ARG A 144 11.22 3.18 -2.47
CA ARG A 144 11.26 2.03 -3.37
C ARG A 144 12.38 1.06 -3.00
N LYS A 145 13.61 1.54 -2.77
CA LYS A 145 14.75 0.69 -2.38
C LYS A 145 14.50 -0.02 -1.05
N THR A 146 13.96 0.68 -0.05
CA THR A 146 13.63 0.07 1.25
C THR A 146 12.58 -1.03 1.10
N VAL A 147 11.48 -0.75 0.39
CA VAL A 147 10.40 -1.74 0.19
C VAL A 147 10.88 -2.90 -0.68
N LYS A 148 11.72 -2.67 -1.69
CA LYS A 148 12.31 -3.71 -2.53
C LYS A 148 13.27 -4.62 -1.73
N SER A 149 14.05 -4.05 -0.82
CA SER A 149 14.87 -4.84 0.11
C SER A 149 14.00 -5.75 0.99
N LEU A 150 12.87 -5.22 1.50
CA LEU A 150 11.89 -6.04 2.22
C LEU A 150 11.30 -7.14 1.34
N TRP A 151 10.91 -6.81 0.09
CA TRP A 151 10.39 -7.77 -0.89
C TRP A 151 11.34 -8.96 -1.06
N ASN A 152 12.62 -8.70 -1.33
CA ASN A 152 13.63 -9.73 -1.55
C ASN A 152 13.81 -10.68 -0.35
N ARG A 153 13.46 -10.24 0.86
CA ARG A 153 13.48 -11.10 2.05
C ARG A 153 12.21 -11.91 2.17
N VAL A 154 11.04 -11.28 2.03
CA VAL A 154 9.74 -11.94 2.20
C VAL A 154 9.38 -12.85 1.01
N GLU A 155 10.01 -12.68 -0.14
CA GLU A 155 9.84 -13.56 -1.29
C GLU A 155 10.49 -14.95 -1.07
N LEU A 156 11.21 -15.15 0.03
CA LEU A 156 11.76 -16.46 0.41
C LEU A 156 10.88 -17.28 1.37
N PHE A 157 9.77 -16.71 1.87
CA PHE A 157 8.83 -17.37 2.82
C PHE A 157 7.79 -18.31 2.18
#